data_AF-A0A2K3NIL8-F1
#
_entry.id   AF-A0A2K3NIL8-F1
#
_cell.length_a   1.000
_cell.length_b   1.000
_cell.length_c   1.000
_cell.angle_alpha   90.00
_cell.angle_beta   90.00
_cell.angle_gamma   90.00
#
_symmetry.space_group_name_H-M   'P 1'
#
loop_
_entity.id
_entity.type
_entity.pdbx_description
1 polymer ?
#
loop_
_entity_poly.entity_id
_entity_poly.type
_entity_poly.pdbx_seq_one_letter_code
_entity_poly.pdbx_strand_id
1 'polypeptide(L)'
;SNAVIHVEIQNEGEDAFKPEIYGDVIIVERRISESTSSIILKDCQGRKVFNRKADLLEIIEHFNIDVENPCVIMSQDKSREFLHSGNNKDKFKFFYKATLLQQVNDLLESISAEITSARSIVEDLGSAIRPIEKELIELQVKIKTMEHIEQISVEVQQLKKKLAWSWVYDVDKKLEDQNVRIQKLKDRVPLCQARIDKQLVCMPTLSSHSEVFICQHNVKFSVL
;
A
#
# COMPACT_ATOMS: atom_id res chain seq x y z
N SER A 1 55.75 31.99 -30.14
CA SER A 1 55.92 32.85 -28.95
C SER A 1 55.03 32.34 -27.83
N ASN A 2 55.49 32.37 -26.58
CA ASN A 2 54.72 31.95 -25.41
C ASN A 2 54.60 33.11 -24.43
N ALA A 3 53.41 33.33 -23.90
CA ALA A 3 53.12 34.35 -22.90
C ALA A 3 52.40 33.70 -21.70
N VAL A 4 52.68 34.19 -20.49
CA VAL A 4 52.01 33.75 -19.27
C VAL A 4 51.46 34.99 -18.58
N ILE A 5 50.17 34.95 -18.27
CA ILE A 5 49.45 35.98 -17.52
C ILE A 5 49.16 35.38 -16.15
N HIS A 6 49.46 36.14 -15.11
CA HIS A 6 49.32 35.74 -13.72
C HIS A 6 48.47 36.76 -12.98
N VAL A 7 47.41 36.28 -12.32
CA VAL A 7 46.49 37.09 -11.52
C VAL A 7 46.39 36.46 -10.14
N GLU A 8 46.54 37.28 -9.10
CA GLU A 8 46.40 36.87 -7.71
C GLU A 8 45.13 37.49 -7.15
N ILE A 9 44.28 36.65 -6.57
CA ILE A 9 43.02 37.03 -5.92
C ILE A 9 43.23 36.79 -4.43
N GLN A 10 43.09 37.84 -3.62
CA GLN A 10 43.19 37.71 -2.16
C GLN A 10 42.02 36.87 -1.64
N ASN A 11 42.33 35.87 -0.81
CA ASN A 11 41.41 34.85 -0.33
C ASN A 11 41.45 34.76 1.20
N GLU A 12 41.18 35.88 1.86
CA GLU A 12 41.26 36.04 3.31
C GLU A 12 39.91 36.52 3.86
N GLY A 13 39.67 36.30 5.14
CA GLY A 13 38.46 36.76 5.85
C GLY A 13 37.35 35.72 5.94
N GLU A 14 36.19 36.16 6.41
CA GLU A 14 35.02 35.30 6.67
C GLU A 14 34.45 34.71 5.36
N ASP A 15 34.57 35.44 4.26
CA ASP A 15 34.09 35.04 2.93
C ASP A 15 35.19 34.40 2.06
N ALA A 16 36.24 33.84 2.65
CA ALA A 16 37.30 33.16 1.89
C ALA A 16 36.73 31.93 1.13
N PHE A 17 37.08 31.80 -0.15
CA PHE A 17 36.71 30.68 -1.00
C PHE A 17 37.65 29.49 -0.77
N LYS A 18 37.13 28.41 -0.15
CA LYS A 18 37.85 27.15 0.07
C LYS A 18 39.29 27.36 0.59
N PRO A 19 39.48 28.10 1.69
CA PRO A 19 40.81 28.47 2.20
C PRO A 19 41.67 27.24 2.53
N GLU A 20 41.08 26.10 2.86
CA GLU A 20 41.77 24.82 3.05
C GLU A 20 42.43 24.27 1.78
N ILE A 21 41.95 24.67 0.60
CA ILE A 21 42.48 24.25 -0.70
C ILE A 21 43.46 25.28 -1.24
N TYR A 22 43.07 26.55 -1.23
CA TYR A 22 43.83 27.61 -1.90
C TYR A 22 44.72 28.42 -0.96
N GLY A 23 44.48 28.39 0.35
CA GLY A 23 45.12 29.29 1.31
C GLY A 23 44.70 30.74 1.13
N ASP A 24 45.54 31.66 1.60
CA ASP A 24 45.24 33.10 1.68
C ASP A 24 45.20 33.80 0.31
N VAL A 25 45.66 33.16 -0.76
CA VAL A 25 45.70 33.73 -2.12
C VAL A 25 45.37 32.65 -3.14
N ILE A 26 44.42 32.95 -4.03
CA ILE A 26 44.11 32.13 -5.20
C ILE A 26 44.87 32.68 -6.40
N ILE A 27 45.63 31.83 -7.07
CA ILE A 27 46.42 32.22 -8.23
C ILE A 27 45.78 31.68 -9.50
N VAL A 28 45.43 32.57 -10.42
CA VAL A 28 44.91 32.26 -11.75
C VAL A 28 45.98 32.53 -12.80
N GLU A 29 46.50 31.46 -13.40
CA GLU A 29 47.53 31.53 -14.44
C GLU A 29 46.94 31.18 -15.80
N ARG A 30 47.02 32.09 -16.76
CA ARG A 30 46.69 31.83 -18.16
C ARG A 30 47.96 31.71 -18.99
N ARG A 31 48.20 30.53 -19.55
CA ARG A 31 49.30 30.29 -20.50
C ARG A 31 48.77 30.38 -21.91
N ILE A 32 49.44 31.18 -22.73
CA ILE A 32 49.13 31.40 -24.13
C ILE A 32 50.34 30.94 -24.94
N SER A 33 50.11 30.02 -25.87
CA SER A 33 51.08 29.54 -26.85
C SER A 33 50.55 29.80 -28.27
N GLU A 34 51.35 29.52 -29.29
CA GLU A 34 50.95 29.70 -30.69
C GLU A 34 49.69 28.90 -31.08
N SER A 35 49.49 27.72 -30.49
CA SER A 35 48.39 26.82 -30.86
C SER A 35 47.31 26.68 -29.79
N THR A 36 47.59 27.01 -28.53
CA THR A 36 46.67 26.74 -27.40
C THR A 36 46.71 27.82 -26.33
N SER A 37 45.58 27.99 -25.63
CA SER A 37 45.45 28.80 -24.41
C SER A 37 44.89 27.91 -23.31
N SER A 38 45.52 27.90 -22.13
CA SER A 38 45.08 27.10 -20.98
C SER A 38 45.07 27.93 -19.70
N ILE A 39 44.10 27.68 -18.83
CA ILE A 39 44.00 28.30 -17.50
C ILE A 39 44.34 27.26 -16.44
N ILE A 40 45.14 27.66 -15.46
CA ILE A 40 45.58 26.83 -14.34
C ILE A 40 45.27 27.60 -13.05
N LEU A 41 44.63 26.91 -12.10
CA LEU A 41 44.40 27.43 -10.76
C LEU A 41 45.47 26.88 -9.83
N LYS A 42 46.07 27.75 -9.03
CA LYS A 42 47.11 27.41 -8.06
C LYS A 42 46.74 27.95 -6.67
N ASP A 43 47.27 27.28 -5.65
CA ASP A 43 47.18 27.73 -4.25
C ASP A 43 48.19 28.86 -3.95
N CYS A 44 48.16 29.37 -2.72
CA CYS A 44 49.05 30.43 -2.25
C CYS A 44 50.55 30.06 -2.31
N GLN A 45 50.89 28.76 -2.43
CA GLN A 45 52.26 28.27 -2.60
C GLN A 45 52.64 28.07 -4.08
N GLY A 46 51.74 28.41 -5.01
CA GLY A 46 51.93 28.23 -6.45
C GLY A 46 51.77 26.78 -6.93
N ARG A 47 51.28 25.87 -6.07
CA ARG A 47 51.01 24.48 -6.44
C ARG A 47 49.71 24.42 -7.23
N LYS A 48 49.73 23.70 -8.35
CA LYS A 48 48.56 23.51 -9.20
C LYS A 48 47.50 22.72 -8.43
N VAL A 49 46.32 23.30 -8.29
CA VAL A 49 45.17 22.66 -7.67
C VAL A 49 44.29 22.03 -8.75
N PHE A 50 43.80 22.85 -9.68
CA PHE A 50 42.85 22.42 -10.71
C PHE A 50 43.11 23.08 -12.08
N ASN A 51 42.46 22.55 -13.12
CA ASN A 51 42.50 23.07 -14.50
C ASN A 51 41.15 23.01 -15.23
N ARG A 52 40.04 22.74 -14.53
CA ARG A 52 38.72 22.65 -15.19
C ARG A 52 38.08 24.03 -15.24
N LYS A 53 37.35 24.28 -16.31
CA LYS A 53 36.59 25.53 -16.48
C LYS A 53 35.54 25.72 -15.38
N ALA A 54 34.94 24.63 -14.88
CA ALA A 54 33.94 24.67 -13.83
C ALA A 54 34.50 25.23 -12.51
N ASP A 55 35.72 24.86 -12.12
CA ASP A 55 36.34 25.35 -10.89
C ASP A 55 36.60 26.87 -10.95
N LEU A 56 36.97 27.38 -12.14
CA LEU A 56 37.11 28.81 -12.37
C LEU A 56 35.76 29.54 -12.29
N LEU A 57 34.68 28.94 -12.83
CA LEU A 57 33.34 29.52 -12.75
C LEU A 57 32.85 29.63 -11.31
N GLU A 58 33.14 28.63 -10.48
CA GLU A 58 32.79 28.65 -9.06
C GLU A 58 33.49 29.79 -8.30
N ILE A 59 34.78 30.04 -8.60
CA ILE A 59 35.53 31.19 -8.06
C ILE A 59 34.90 32.52 -8.51
N ILE A 60 34.59 32.62 -9.80
CA ILE A 60 33.97 33.83 -10.40
C ILE A 60 32.61 34.13 -9.73
N GLU A 61 31.80 33.09 -9.52
CA GLU A 61 30.49 33.19 -8.87
C GLU A 61 30.64 33.58 -7.39
N HIS A 62 31.54 32.94 -6.65
CA HIS A 62 31.78 33.24 -5.24
C HIS A 62 32.22 34.69 -5.00
N PHE A 63 33.16 35.20 -5.80
CA PHE A 63 33.62 36.59 -5.69
C PHE A 63 32.75 37.60 -6.47
N ASN A 64 31.63 37.15 -7.04
CA ASN A 64 30.67 37.98 -7.75
C ASN A 64 31.32 38.81 -8.89
N ILE A 65 32.25 38.19 -9.63
CA ILE A 65 33.00 38.81 -10.72
C ILE A 65 32.19 38.71 -12.02
N ASP A 66 31.53 39.79 -12.42
CA ASP A 66 30.80 39.81 -13.70
C ASP A 66 31.63 40.46 -14.82
N VAL A 67 32.27 39.62 -15.64
CA VAL A 67 33.05 40.08 -16.81
C VAL A 67 32.18 40.50 -18.00
N GLU A 68 30.91 40.09 -18.02
CA GLU A 68 29.97 40.42 -19.10
C GLU A 68 29.32 41.78 -18.87
N ASN A 69 29.21 42.22 -17.62
CA ASN A 69 28.69 43.53 -17.26
C ASN A 69 29.55 44.64 -17.90
N PRO A 70 28.98 45.43 -18.84
CA PRO A 70 29.73 46.46 -19.55
C PRO A 70 30.13 47.66 -18.66
N CYS A 71 29.55 47.79 -17.45
CA CYS A 71 29.99 48.74 -16.44
C CYS A 71 31.19 48.24 -15.63
N VAL A 72 31.43 46.93 -15.56
CA VAL A 72 32.61 46.34 -14.91
C VAL A 72 33.79 46.34 -15.88
N ILE A 73 33.57 45.84 -17.11
CA ILE A 73 34.59 45.84 -18.17
C ILE A 73 34.12 46.71 -19.34
N MET A 74 34.70 47.92 -19.41
CA MET A 74 34.41 48.90 -20.45
C MET A 74 35.51 48.91 -21.53
N SER A 75 35.24 48.25 -22.66
CA SER A 75 36.13 48.30 -23.83
C SER A 75 35.87 49.56 -24.68
N GLN A 76 36.85 49.97 -25.48
CA GLN A 76 36.71 51.11 -26.39
C GLN A 76 35.49 50.96 -27.33
N ASP A 77 35.25 49.75 -27.83
CA ASP A 77 34.09 49.46 -28.68
C ASP A 77 32.77 49.52 -27.90
N LYS A 78 32.71 48.98 -26.67
CA LYS A 78 31.53 49.09 -25.80
C LYS A 78 31.22 50.55 -25.46
N SER A 79 32.24 51.38 -25.18
CA SER A 79 32.07 52.82 -24.95
C SER A 79 31.58 53.54 -26.20
N ARG A 80 32.14 53.22 -27.38
CA ARG A 80 31.70 53.80 -28.65
C ARG A 80 30.27 53.40 -28.97
N GLU A 81 29.92 52.12 -28.80
CA GLU A 81 28.56 51.61 -28.98
C GLU A 81 27.60 52.33 -28.04
N PHE A 82 27.93 52.50 -26.76
CA PHE A 82 27.09 53.21 -25.80
C PHE A 82 26.88 54.70 -26.16
N LEU A 83 27.96 55.41 -26.53
CA LEU A 83 27.91 56.84 -26.84
C LEU A 83 27.28 57.13 -28.21
N HIS A 84 27.48 56.25 -29.18
CA HIS A 84 27.06 56.44 -30.57
C HIS A 84 25.87 55.56 -31.00
N SER A 85 25.33 54.69 -30.13
CA SER A 85 24.03 54.08 -30.36
C SER A 85 22.98 55.19 -30.36
N GLY A 86 22.65 55.72 -31.53
CA GLY A 86 21.67 56.79 -31.70
C GLY A 86 20.24 56.40 -31.29
N ASN A 87 20.02 55.15 -30.89
CA ASN A 87 18.72 54.57 -30.58
C ASN A 87 18.51 54.42 -29.06
N ASN A 88 17.41 54.96 -28.53
CA ASN A 88 17.05 54.89 -27.12
C ASN A 88 16.85 53.44 -26.61
N LYS A 89 16.45 52.52 -27.49
CA LYS A 89 16.26 51.10 -27.14
C LYS A 89 17.58 50.42 -26.77
N ASP A 90 18.66 50.76 -27.46
CA ASP A 90 19.97 50.15 -27.23
C ASP A 90 20.62 50.70 -25.96
N LYS A 91 20.41 52.00 -25.68
CA LYS A 91 20.76 52.61 -24.38
C LYS A 91 20.02 51.94 -23.22
N PHE A 92 18.73 51.67 -23.38
CA PHE A 92 17.95 50.93 -22.38
C PHE A 92 18.48 49.51 -22.21
N LYS A 93 18.74 48.78 -23.30
CA LYS A 93 19.30 47.43 -23.23
C LYS A 93 20.65 47.40 -22.52
N PHE A 94 21.50 48.39 -22.78
CA PHE A 94 22.78 48.55 -22.08
C PHE A 94 22.57 48.75 -20.58
N PHE A 95 21.70 49.70 -20.19
CA PHE A 95 21.36 49.94 -18.79
C PHE A 95 20.77 48.69 -18.12
N TYR A 96 19.85 48.01 -18.79
CA TYR A 96 19.18 46.80 -18.33
C TYR A 96 20.16 45.64 -18.08
N LYS A 97 21.18 45.50 -18.93
CA LYS A 97 22.29 44.57 -18.71
C LYS A 97 23.22 45.03 -17.59
N ALA A 98 23.63 46.28 -17.61
CA ALA A 98 24.58 46.86 -16.67
C ALA A 98 24.09 46.84 -15.22
N THR A 99 22.78 47.00 -15.03
CA THR A 99 22.11 46.95 -13.71
C THR A 99 21.70 45.55 -13.30
N LEU A 100 22.11 44.51 -14.04
CA LEU A 100 21.79 43.10 -13.79
C LEU A 100 20.29 42.76 -13.85
N LEU A 101 19.43 43.72 -14.25
CA LEU A 101 17.98 43.53 -14.35
C LEU A 101 17.63 42.45 -15.39
N GLN A 102 18.43 42.31 -16.44
CA GLN A 102 18.25 41.22 -17.39
C GLN A 102 18.41 39.85 -16.73
N GLN A 103 19.47 39.66 -15.95
CA GLN A 103 19.74 38.38 -15.29
C GLN A 103 18.62 38.03 -14.31
N VAL A 104 18.13 39.02 -13.56
CA VAL A 104 16.98 38.84 -12.65
C VAL A 104 15.72 38.44 -13.41
N ASN A 105 15.42 39.09 -14.54
CA ASN A 105 14.26 38.74 -15.35
C ASN A 105 14.35 37.33 -15.92
N ASP A 106 15.49 36.98 -16.51
CA ASP A 106 15.73 35.66 -17.09
C ASP A 106 15.59 34.57 -15.99
N LEU A 107 16.08 34.83 -14.78
CA LEU A 107 15.90 33.95 -13.62
C LEU A 107 14.42 33.82 -13.21
N LEU A 108 13.69 34.92 -13.13
CA LEU A 108 12.26 34.91 -12.79
C LEU A 108 11.44 34.14 -13.83
N GLU A 109 11.75 34.29 -15.12
CA GLU A 109 11.13 33.53 -16.20
C GLU A 109 11.42 32.03 -16.07
N SER A 110 12.66 31.65 -15.77
CA SER A 110 13.03 30.25 -15.53
C SER A 110 12.27 29.65 -14.35
N ILE A 111 12.24 30.35 -13.21
CA ILE A 111 11.53 29.91 -12.01
C ILE A 111 10.02 29.77 -12.28
N SER A 112 9.44 30.72 -13.01
CA SER A 112 8.02 30.65 -13.42
C SER A 112 7.72 29.41 -14.27
N ALA A 113 8.59 29.09 -15.22
CA ALA A 113 8.46 27.89 -16.05
C ALA A 113 8.59 26.61 -15.21
N GLU A 114 9.54 26.55 -14.29
CA GLU A 114 9.73 25.43 -13.36
C GLU A 114 8.51 25.22 -12.45
N ILE A 115 7.96 26.30 -11.87
CA ILE A 115 6.74 26.23 -11.04
C ILE A 115 5.56 25.69 -11.85
N THR A 116 5.42 26.14 -13.10
CA THR A 116 4.34 25.70 -13.99
C THR A 116 4.47 24.21 -14.30
N SER A 117 5.68 23.74 -14.59
CA SER A 117 5.99 22.33 -14.82
C SER A 117 5.69 21.48 -13.58
N ALA A 118 6.16 21.92 -12.40
CA ALA A 118 5.94 21.22 -11.14
C ALA A 118 4.44 21.10 -10.81
N ARG A 119 3.65 22.15 -11.05
CA ARG A 119 2.19 22.12 -10.87
C ARG A 119 1.52 21.10 -11.79
N SER A 120 1.93 21.03 -13.05
CA SER A 120 1.42 20.02 -14.00
C SER A 120 1.69 18.61 -13.49
N ILE A 121 2.91 18.33 -13.01
CA ILE A 121 3.28 17.02 -12.47
C ILE A 121 2.41 16.65 -11.27
N VAL A 122 2.17 17.61 -10.36
CA VAL A 122 1.31 17.39 -9.18
C VAL A 122 -0.13 17.08 -9.60
N GLU A 123 -0.65 17.77 -10.61
CA GLU A 123 -1.98 17.54 -11.13
C GLU A 123 -2.10 16.15 -11.79
N ASP A 124 -1.12 15.76 -12.59
CA ASP A 124 -1.06 14.44 -13.24
C ASP A 124 -1.00 13.31 -12.20
N LEU A 125 -0.13 13.43 -11.19
CA LEU A 125 -0.04 12.47 -10.09
C LEU A 125 -1.35 12.40 -9.30
N GLY A 126 -1.96 13.55 -9.00
CA GLY A 126 -3.28 13.61 -8.37
C GLY A 126 -4.35 12.92 -9.21
N SER A 127 -4.28 13.04 -10.53
CA SER A 127 -5.20 12.36 -11.45
C SER A 127 -5.02 10.84 -11.47
N ALA A 128 -3.79 10.36 -11.34
CA ALA A 128 -3.47 8.93 -11.28
C ALA A 128 -3.87 8.28 -9.95
N ILE A 129 -3.84 9.02 -8.84
CA ILE A 129 -4.21 8.51 -7.51
C ILE A 129 -5.74 8.35 -7.37
N ARG A 130 -6.52 9.30 -7.90
CA ARG A 130 -8.00 9.30 -7.83
C ARG A 130 -8.68 7.95 -8.18
N PRO A 131 -8.35 7.27 -9.30
CA PRO A 131 -8.96 5.98 -9.63
C PRO A 131 -8.56 4.87 -8.65
N ILE A 132 -7.31 4.88 -8.15
CA ILE A 132 -6.81 3.89 -7.17
C ILE A 132 -7.58 4.03 -5.85
N GLU A 133 -7.79 5.25 -5.36
CA GLU A 133 -8.59 5.50 -4.16
C GLU A 133 -10.03 4.99 -4.32
N LYS A 134 -10.62 5.22 -5.51
CA LYS A 134 -11.97 4.73 -5.81
C LYS A 134 -12.01 3.19 -5.79
N GLU A 135 -11.05 2.53 -6.42
CA GLU A 135 -10.95 1.07 -6.42
C GLU A 135 -10.77 0.51 -5.01
N LEU A 136 -9.96 1.17 -4.16
CA LEU A 136 -9.77 0.78 -2.77
C LEU A 136 -11.07 0.84 -1.98
N ILE A 137 -11.87 1.90 -2.14
CA ILE A 137 -13.18 2.04 -1.51
C ILE A 137 -14.11 0.90 -1.98
N GLU A 138 -14.15 0.60 -3.27
CA GLU A 138 -14.97 -0.49 -3.82
C GLU A 138 -14.56 -1.86 -3.27
N LEU A 139 -13.25 -2.13 -3.18
CA LEU A 139 -12.73 -3.37 -2.59
C LEU A 139 -13.06 -3.48 -1.10
N GLN A 140 -12.99 -2.38 -0.35
CA GLN A 140 -13.34 -2.37 1.06
C GLN A 140 -14.82 -2.69 1.30
N VAL A 141 -15.71 -2.21 0.43
CA VAL A 141 -17.14 -2.58 0.46
C VAL A 141 -17.34 -4.07 0.15
N LYS A 142 -16.61 -4.61 -0.83
CA LYS A 142 -16.66 -6.04 -1.17
C LYS A 142 -16.20 -6.92 -0.01
N ILE A 143 -15.12 -6.55 0.68
CA ILE A 143 -14.61 -7.28 1.85
C ILE A 143 -15.68 -7.34 2.94
N LYS A 144 -16.25 -6.20 3.34
CA LYS A 144 -17.32 -6.17 4.36
C LYS A 144 -18.53 -7.02 3.99
N THR A 145 -18.89 -7.03 2.70
CA THR A 145 -19.98 -7.85 2.20
C THR A 145 -19.65 -9.34 2.33
N MET A 146 -18.41 -9.73 2.02
CA MET A 146 -17.96 -11.12 2.11
C MET A 146 -17.88 -11.62 3.55
N GLU A 147 -17.44 -10.77 4.48
CA GLU A 147 -17.47 -11.06 5.92
C GLU A 147 -18.91 -11.35 6.41
N HIS A 148 -19.90 -10.58 5.93
CA HIS A 148 -21.30 -10.81 6.27
C HIS A 148 -21.83 -12.13 5.69
N ILE A 149 -21.45 -12.46 4.45
CA ILE A 149 -21.79 -13.75 3.83
C ILE A 149 -21.20 -14.92 4.61
N GLU A 150 -19.96 -14.79 5.10
CA GLU A 150 -19.31 -15.82 5.90
C GLU A 150 -20.05 -16.05 7.23
N GLN A 151 -20.50 -14.99 7.91
CA GLN A 151 -21.31 -15.10 9.12
C GLN A 151 -22.61 -15.89 8.86
N ILE A 152 -23.34 -15.55 7.79
CA ILE A 152 -24.57 -16.27 7.40
C ILE A 152 -24.25 -17.74 7.11
N SER A 153 -23.13 -18.03 6.43
CA SER A 153 -22.71 -19.41 6.14
C SER A 153 -22.50 -20.22 7.43
N VAL A 154 -21.86 -19.64 8.44
CA VAL A 154 -21.68 -20.26 9.75
C VAL A 154 -23.03 -20.53 10.43
N GLU A 155 -23.95 -19.58 10.41
CA GLU A 155 -25.31 -19.74 10.97
C GLU A 155 -26.08 -20.86 10.27
N VAL A 156 -26.01 -20.94 8.93
CA VAL A 156 -26.63 -22.02 8.16
C VAL A 156 -26.09 -23.39 8.58
N GLN A 157 -24.77 -23.52 8.78
CA GLN A 157 -24.19 -24.78 9.26
C GLN A 157 -24.67 -25.14 10.67
N GLN A 158 -24.80 -24.16 11.57
CA GLN A 158 -25.34 -24.39 12.90
C GLN A 158 -26.81 -24.82 12.86
N LEU A 159 -27.63 -24.17 12.02
CA LEU A 159 -29.04 -24.54 11.84
C LEU A 159 -29.20 -25.94 11.25
N LYS A 160 -28.37 -26.33 10.29
CA LYS A 160 -28.34 -27.71 9.77
C LYS A 160 -28.05 -28.74 10.87
N LYS A 161 -27.08 -28.45 11.74
CA LYS A 161 -26.77 -29.32 12.90
C LYS A 161 -27.97 -29.41 13.85
N LYS A 162 -28.58 -28.28 14.19
CA LYS A 162 -29.78 -28.23 15.06
C LYS A 162 -30.96 -29.01 14.45
N LEU A 163 -31.16 -28.89 13.14
CA LEU A 163 -32.20 -29.63 12.42
C LEU A 163 -31.96 -31.15 12.49
N ALA A 164 -30.73 -31.60 12.26
CA ALA A 164 -30.38 -33.01 12.38
C ALA A 164 -30.64 -33.55 13.80
N TRP A 165 -30.27 -32.79 14.84
CA TRP A 165 -30.56 -33.15 16.23
C TRP A 165 -32.05 -33.18 16.56
N SER A 166 -32.84 -32.25 16.01
CA SER A 166 -34.30 -32.27 16.17
C SER A 166 -34.91 -33.55 15.64
N TRP A 167 -34.42 -34.05 14.49
CA TRP A 167 -34.90 -35.31 13.92
C TRP A 167 -34.55 -36.51 14.79
N VAL A 168 -33.33 -36.56 15.34
CA VAL A 168 -32.94 -37.60 16.31
C VAL A 168 -33.85 -37.56 17.53
N TYR A 169 -34.10 -36.37 18.11
CA TYR A 169 -34.97 -36.22 19.28
C TYR A 169 -36.41 -36.70 19.01
N ASP A 170 -36.96 -36.41 17.83
CA ASP A 170 -38.29 -36.88 17.44
C ASP A 170 -38.35 -38.41 17.30
N VAL A 171 -37.29 -39.03 16.76
CA VAL A 171 -37.18 -40.48 16.65
C VAL A 171 -37.00 -41.13 18.02
N ASP A 172 -36.12 -40.61 18.86
CA ASP A 172 -35.89 -41.09 20.22
C ASP A 172 -37.16 -41.03 21.07
N LYS A 173 -37.93 -39.94 20.97
CA LYS A 173 -39.23 -39.82 21.64
C LYS A 173 -40.22 -40.88 21.18
N LYS A 174 -40.28 -41.17 19.88
CA LYS A 174 -41.13 -42.24 19.33
C LYS A 174 -40.68 -43.62 19.80
N LEU A 175 -39.37 -43.86 19.89
CA LEU A 175 -38.81 -45.11 20.41
C LEU A 175 -39.15 -45.28 21.90
N GLU A 176 -39.05 -44.23 22.69
CA GLU A 176 -39.42 -44.25 24.10
C GLU A 176 -40.90 -44.59 24.29
N ASP A 177 -41.79 -43.94 23.53
CA ASP A 177 -43.23 -44.25 23.53
C ASP A 177 -43.50 -45.72 23.16
N GLN A 178 -42.75 -46.27 22.18
CA GLN A 178 -42.86 -47.69 21.80
C GLN A 178 -42.30 -48.62 22.87
N ASN A 179 -41.18 -48.29 23.50
CA ASN A 179 -40.59 -49.06 24.60
C ASN A 179 -41.54 -49.16 25.78
N VAL A 180 -42.18 -48.04 26.17
CA VAL A 180 -43.21 -48.04 27.22
C VAL A 180 -44.38 -48.96 26.85
N ARG A 181 -44.81 -48.98 25.58
CA ARG A 181 -45.86 -49.91 25.12
C ARG A 181 -45.42 -51.37 25.17
N ILE A 182 -44.20 -51.67 24.71
CA ILE A 182 -43.62 -53.01 24.75
C ILE A 182 -43.50 -53.49 26.20
N GLN A 183 -43.03 -52.64 27.12
CA GLN A 183 -42.90 -52.98 28.53
C GLN A 183 -44.27 -53.31 29.14
N LYS A 184 -45.29 -52.48 28.90
CA LYS A 184 -46.67 -52.77 29.33
C LYS A 184 -47.19 -54.10 28.78
N LEU A 185 -46.85 -54.44 27.54
CA LEU A 185 -47.24 -55.74 26.96
C LEU A 185 -46.46 -56.89 27.60
N LYS A 186 -45.14 -56.75 27.79
CA LYS A 186 -44.29 -57.73 28.50
C LYS A 186 -44.79 -58.00 29.91
N ASP A 187 -45.18 -56.97 30.66
CA ASP A 187 -45.73 -57.12 32.00
C ASP A 187 -47.09 -57.87 32.01
N ARG A 188 -47.84 -57.84 30.89
CA ARG A 188 -49.10 -58.58 30.72
C ARG A 188 -48.91 -60.03 30.30
N VAL A 189 -47.79 -60.38 29.67
CA VAL A 189 -47.47 -61.76 29.26
C VAL A 189 -47.54 -62.74 30.45
N PRO A 190 -46.91 -62.51 31.61
CA PRO A 190 -46.99 -63.44 32.74
C PRO A 190 -48.40 -63.55 33.33
N LEU A 191 -49.22 -62.49 33.28
CA LEU A 191 -50.62 -62.55 33.71
C LEU A 191 -51.47 -63.43 32.77
N CYS A 192 -51.23 -63.33 31.47
CA CYS A 192 -51.87 -64.18 30.47
C CYS A 192 -51.38 -65.63 30.60
N GLN A 193 -50.08 -65.85 30.80
CA GLN A 193 -49.50 -67.17 31.00
C GLN A 193 -50.06 -67.83 32.26
N ALA A 194 -50.15 -67.12 33.38
CA ALA A 194 -50.77 -67.62 34.61
C ALA A 194 -52.25 -67.97 34.42
N ARG A 195 -52.99 -67.25 33.57
CA ARG A 195 -54.38 -67.60 33.21
C ARG A 195 -54.45 -68.87 32.36
N ILE A 196 -53.54 -69.04 31.40
CA ILE A 196 -53.43 -70.25 30.57
C ILE A 196 -53.08 -71.45 31.47
N ASP A 197 -52.09 -71.31 32.33
CA ASP A 197 -51.66 -72.36 33.26
C ASP A 197 -52.82 -72.74 34.21
N LYS A 198 -53.58 -71.76 34.72
CA LYS A 198 -54.78 -72.01 35.53
C LYS A 198 -55.87 -72.78 34.77
N GLN A 199 -56.10 -72.46 33.49
CA GLN A 199 -57.06 -73.18 32.66
C GLN A 199 -56.58 -74.59 32.28
N LEU A 200 -55.27 -74.77 32.04
CA LEU A 200 -54.66 -76.08 31.82
C LEU A 200 -54.77 -76.98 33.05
N VAL A 201 -54.67 -76.43 34.27
CA VAL A 201 -54.91 -77.18 35.52
C VAL A 201 -56.39 -77.56 35.71
N CYS A 202 -57.35 -76.77 35.22
CA CYS A 202 -58.79 -77.10 35.26
C CYS A 202 -59.27 -78.02 34.12
N MET A 203 -58.52 -78.18 33.04
CA MET A 203 -58.87 -79.08 31.92
C MET A 203 -58.97 -80.57 32.32
N PRO A 204 -58.03 -81.15 33.12
CA PRO A 204 -58.15 -82.54 33.57
C PRO A 204 -59.34 -82.79 34.51
N THR A 205 -59.76 -81.78 35.29
CA THR A 205 -60.93 -81.92 36.18
C THR A 205 -62.25 -81.87 35.41
N LEU A 206 -62.30 -81.13 34.29
CA LEU A 206 -63.44 -81.13 33.37
C LEU A 206 -63.50 -82.38 32.48
N SER A 207 -62.35 -82.91 32.04
CA SER A 207 -62.27 -84.17 31.28
C SER A 207 -62.71 -85.38 32.12
N SER A 208 -62.34 -85.40 33.40
CA SER A 208 -62.81 -86.45 34.31
C SER A 208 -64.30 -86.32 34.64
N HIS A 209 -64.85 -85.10 34.68
CA HIS A 209 -66.30 -84.90 34.82
C HIS A 209 -67.09 -85.28 33.55
N SER A 210 -66.55 -85.04 32.35
CA SER A 210 -67.20 -85.46 31.10
C SER A 210 -67.14 -86.97 30.88
N GLU A 211 -66.05 -87.65 31.25
CA GLU A 211 -65.98 -89.12 31.24
C GLU A 211 -66.98 -89.77 32.21
N VAL A 212 -67.18 -89.19 33.39
CA VAL A 212 -68.22 -89.63 34.35
C VAL A 212 -69.64 -89.39 33.80
N PHE A 213 -69.87 -88.25 33.12
CA PHE A 213 -71.17 -87.94 32.51
C PHE A 213 -71.51 -88.88 31.35
N ILE A 214 -70.53 -89.23 30.51
CA ILE A 214 -70.69 -90.19 29.40
C ILE A 214 -70.95 -91.61 29.95
N CYS A 215 -70.27 -92.02 31.02
CA CYS A 215 -70.55 -93.30 31.69
C CYS A 215 -71.95 -93.36 32.31
N GLN A 216 -72.46 -92.27 32.91
CA GLN A 216 -73.81 -92.25 33.46
C GLN A 216 -74.93 -92.22 32.41
N HIS A 217 -74.69 -91.66 31.21
CA HIS A 217 -75.69 -91.67 30.14
C HIS A 217 -75.74 -92.98 29.33
N ASN A 218 -74.61 -93.68 29.14
CA ASN A 218 -74.60 -94.97 28.45
C ASN A 218 -75.29 -96.11 29.24
N VAL A 219 -75.48 -95.95 30.55
CA VAL A 219 -76.22 -96.93 31.38
C VAL A 219 -77.75 -96.75 31.28
N LYS A 220 -78.25 -95.61 30.78
CA LYS A 220 -79.70 -95.36 30.64
C LYS A 220 -80.34 -95.85 29.35
N PHE A 221 -79.57 -96.39 28.39
CA PHE A 221 -80.08 -96.88 27.10
C PHE A 221 -80.07 -98.42 26.96
N SER A 222 -79.95 -99.17 28.07
CA SER A 222 -80.00 -100.65 28.07
C SER A 222 -81.11 -101.29 28.92
N VAL A 223 -82.09 -100.52 29.40
CA VAL A 223 -83.32 -101.09 29.99
C VAL A 223 -84.53 -100.21 29.65
N LEU A 224 -85.09 -100.44 28.46
CA LEU A 224 -86.49 -100.36 28.01
C LEU A 224 -86.56 -100.11 26.50
#